data_AF-I3IMX0-F1
#
_entry.id   AF-I3IMX0-F1
#
_cell.length_a   1.000
_cell.length_b   1.000
_cell.length_c   1.000
_cell.angle_alpha   90.00
_cell.angle_beta   90.00
_cell.angle_gamma   90.00
#
_symmetry.space_group_name_H-M   'P 1'
#
loop_
_entity.id
_entity.type
_entity.pdbx_description
1 polymer ?
#
loop_
_entity_poly.entity_id
_entity_poly.type
_entity_poly.pdbx_seq_one_letter_code
_entity_poly.pdbx_strand_id
1 'polypeptide(L)'
;MVKCPCCGLLSPDEAMQCDCGYVFPSSLVFTEDSSIVMGKKGENLDKKGVPQMGIFDWLKKQPKSQEKKQIRIQCPECGVLNQDNAVRCRYCRYEFPLTPQEEYDPKTNIIKIIPITPRKAEKDNDRENLITITRMKHADKAKHITAAGTNLTPDIFQKVIEEVSHSLAKGENPKNCKAKNYIPDNFTWDKYDEWYKKFYDAGEWPALWEAAYDYFAFEMECEDLSINELLHQLDKNELLLLAEQFNIKKVTSKSKKFIQDSLLNVIKPDDKETRNIIYSKIKELLYAKMIREKKYLYQHTLMSIASQTQKRDDWKENDVTKVEFSPALDTCSFCEELSGVYTINKIPISGKDTHPGCRCSFSTHDENSNMSSRDELKARYASGEFPMKRCPHCSKWIEGNALECRHCNKVM
;
A
#
# COMPACT_ATOMS: atom_id res chain seq x y z
N MET A 1 9.19 11.34 4.42
CA MET A 1 8.69 10.05 3.91
C MET A 1 8.81 8.99 5.00
N VAL A 2 7.83 8.11 5.20
CA VAL A 2 7.95 7.01 6.17
C VAL A 2 8.58 5.78 5.50
N LYS A 3 9.70 5.31 6.04
CA LYS A 3 10.35 4.06 5.63
C LYS A 3 9.60 2.89 6.26
N CYS A 4 9.04 2.00 5.45
CA CYS A 4 8.42 0.79 5.96
C CYS A 4 9.46 -0.10 6.65
N PRO A 5 9.21 -0.53 7.91
CA PRO A 5 10.15 -1.41 8.61
C PRO A 5 10.26 -2.78 7.93
N CYS A 6 9.16 -3.28 7.34
CA CYS A 6 9.14 -4.56 6.62
C CYS A 6 9.83 -4.49 5.25
N CYS A 7 9.42 -3.56 4.39
CA CYS A 7 9.80 -3.55 2.97
C CYS A 7 10.78 -2.44 2.58
N GLY A 8 11.26 -1.63 3.54
CA GLY A 8 12.24 -0.56 3.31
C GLY A 8 11.82 0.56 2.37
N LEU A 9 10.67 0.44 1.72
CA LEU A 9 10.14 1.42 0.80
C LEU A 9 9.86 2.71 1.55
N LEU A 10 10.38 3.78 0.98
CA LEU A 10 9.97 5.13 1.31
C LEU A 10 8.57 5.31 0.76
N SER A 11 7.61 5.27 1.65
CA SER A 11 6.25 5.67 1.34
C SER A 11 6.13 7.17 1.64
N PRO A 12 5.26 7.91 0.94
CA PRO A 12 4.90 9.27 1.35
C PRO A 12 4.64 9.33 2.86
N ASP A 13 4.90 10.46 3.51
CA ASP A 13 4.70 10.58 4.98
C ASP A 13 3.30 10.18 5.44
N GLU A 14 2.35 10.26 4.51
CA GLU A 14 0.93 10.03 4.74
C GLU A 14 0.54 8.55 4.47
N ALA A 15 1.35 7.75 3.78
CA ALA A 15 0.98 6.39 3.38
C ALA A 15 0.79 5.44 4.58
N MET A 16 -0.43 4.91 4.74
CA MET A 16 -0.78 4.05 5.88
C MET A 16 -0.60 2.55 5.64
N GLN A 17 -0.30 2.11 4.41
CA GLN A 17 0.04 0.71 4.12
C GLN A 17 1.15 0.61 3.06
N CYS A 18 2.22 -0.17 3.31
CA CYS A 18 3.18 -0.55 2.28
C CYS A 18 2.56 -1.62 1.36
N ASP A 19 3.00 -1.66 0.10
CA ASP A 19 2.75 -2.77 -0.84
C ASP A 19 2.97 -4.17 -0.25
N CYS A 20 3.84 -4.30 0.77
CA CYS A 20 4.07 -5.56 1.49
C CYS A 20 2.98 -5.92 2.53
N GLY A 21 1.90 -5.14 2.62
CA GLY A 21 0.81 -5.34 3.57
C GLY A 21 1.03 -4.72 4.95
N TYR A 22 2.24 -4.19 5.26
CA TYR A 22 2.49 -3.53 6.54
C TYR A 22 1.66 -2.26 6.68
N VAL A 23 0.77 -2.23 7.68
CA VAL A 23 0.00 -1.05 8.08
C VAL A 23 0.81 -0.24 9.09
N PHE A 24 1.03 1.05 8.80
CA PHE A 24 1.79 1.94 9.68
C PHE A 24 0.94 2.34 10.91
N PRO A 25 1.51 2.28 12.14
CA PRO A 25 0.83 2.78 13.34
C PRO A 25 0.50 4.27 13.24
N SER A 26 -0.69 4.68 13.72
CA SER A 26 -1.19 6.06 13.70
C SER A 26 -0.26 7.08 14.39
N SER A 27 0.52 6.64 15.38
CA SER A 27 1.45 7.49 16.14
C SER A 27 2.74 7.89 15.39
N LEU A 28 2.99 7.33 14.20
CA LEU A 28 4.20 7.64 13.40
C LEU A 28 3.94 8.62 12.24
N VAL A 29 2.70 9.06 12.03
CA VAL A 29 2.26 9.82 10.83
C VAL A 29 2.01 11.31 11.10
N PHE A 30 2.13 11.79 12.34
CA PHE A 30 1.93 13.21 12.67
C PHE A 30 3.23 13.93 13.01
N THR A 31 3.63 14.87 12.14
CA THR A 31 4.27 16.11 12.59
C THR A 31 3.17 17.18 12.61
N GLU A 32 2.82 17.67 13.79
CA GLU A 32 1.88 18.79 13.96
C GLU A 32 2.42 20.04 13.25
N ASP A 33 1.62 20.57 12.32
CA ASP A 33 1.25 22.00 12.23
C ASP A 33 0.62 22.28 10.85
N SER A 34 -0.70 22.39 10.80
CA SER A 34 -1.38 23.13 9.75
C SER A 34 -2.63 23.81 10.29
N SER A 35 -2.41 24.89 11.04
CA SER A 35 -3.42 25.93 11.22
C SER A 35 -3.56 26.70 9.90
N ILE A 36 -4.52 26.29 9.06
CA ILE A 36 -4.94 27.09 7.90
C ILE A 36 -5.92 28.17 8.38
N VAL A 37 -5.40 29.40 8.42
CA VAL A 37 -6.17 30.63 8.60
C VAL A 37 -7.02 30.88 7.35
N MET A 38 -8.33 30.65 7.44
CA MET A 38 -9.30 31.06 6.41
C MET A 38 -9.68 32.53 6.62
N GLY A 39 -9.04 33.41 5.84
CA GLY A 39 -9.46 34.80 5.66
C GLY A 39 -10.72 34.89 4.79
N LYS A 40 -11.71 35.64 5.28
CA LYS A 40 -13.07 35.84 4.74
C LYS A 40 -13.15 36.31 3.29
N LYS A 41 -14.20 35.89 2.59
CA LYS A 41 -15.12 36.75 1.80
C LYS A 41 -16.43 36.01 1.50
N GLY A 42 -17.56 36.64 1.79
CA GLY A 42 -18.89 36.13 1.44
C GLY A 42 -19.94 36.53 2.45
N GLU A 43 -20.31 37.81 2.46
CA GLU A 43 -21.57 38.27 3.06
C GLU A 43 -22.72 37.74 2.21
N ASN A 44 -23.66 37.01 2.81
CA ASN A 44 -25.00 36.87 2.27
C ASN A 44 -25.98 36.99 3.44
N LEU A 45 -26.75 38.08 3.39
CA LEU A 45 -27.90 38.36 4.24
C LEU A 45 -29.06 37.47 3.81
N ASP A 46 -29.80 36.91 4.76
CA ASP A 46 -31.10 36.32 4.49
C ASP A 46 -32.22 36.91 5.35
N LYS A 47 -33.40 36.98 4.73
CA LYS A 47 -34.52 37.88 5.03
C LYS A 47 -35.41 37.39 6.18
N LYS A 48 -34.95 37.43 7.43
CA LYS A 48 -35.84 37.47 8.62
C LYS A 48 -35.15 38.24 9.74
N GLY A 49 -35.52 39.51 9.93
CA GLY A 49 -34.86 40.47 10.83
C GLY A 49 -34.79 40.05 12.30
N VAL A 50 -33.77 39.27 12.65
CA VAL A 50 -33.30 39.02 14.01
C VAL A 50 -31.81 39.34 14.04
N PRO A 51 -31.33 40.29 14.87
CA PRO A 51 -29.90 40.58 14.96
C PRO A 51 -29.20 39.43 15.69
N GLN A 52 -28.44 38.60 14.97
CA GLN A 52 -27.44 37.74 15.59
C GLN A 52 -26.24 38.61 15.96
N MET A 53 -26.04 38.85 17.25
CA MET A 53 -24.77 39.37 17.76
C MET A 53 -23.65 38.39 17.41
N GLY A 54 -22.68 38.82 16.62
CA GLY A 54 -21.51 38.03 16.27
C GLY A 54 -20.51 37.93 17.41
N ILE A 55 -19.83 36.78 17.51
CA ILE A 55 -18.75 36.45 18.47
C ILE A 55 -17.65 37.54 18.57
N PHE A 56 -17.49 38.36 17.54
CA PHE A 56 -16.51 39.44 17.47
C PHE A 56 -16.87 40.70 18.28
N ASP A 57 -18.14 40.92 18.60
CA ASP A 57 -18.55 42.05 19.46
C ASP A 57 -18.33 41.73 20.96
N TRP A 58 -18.24 40.45 21.31
CA TRP A 58 -17.86 39.99 22.66
C TRP A 58 -16.36 40.20 22.94
N LEU A 59 -15.51 40.10 21.92
CA LEU A 59 -14.05 40.20 22.04
C LEU A 59 -13.51 41.64 22.20
N LYS A 60 -14.29 42.68 21.90
CA LYS A 60 -13.84 44.09 21.96
C LYS A 60 -13.86 44.71 23.37
N LYS A 61 -14.34 44.00 24.40
CA LYS A 61 -14.50 44.53 25.77
C LYS A 61 -13.48 44.03 26.80
N GLN A 62 -12.37 43.42 26.40
CA GLN A 62 -11.33 43.01 27.36
C GLN A 62 -10.39 44.21 27.69
N PRO A 63 -10.01 44.41 28.97
CA PRO A 63 -9.13 45.50 29.39
C PRO A 63 -7.74 45.36 28.77
N LYS A 64 -7.13 46.49 28.38
CA LYS A 64 -5.77 46.55 27.81
C LYS A 64 -4.78 45.89 28.77
N SER A 65 -4.28 44.71 28.41
CA SER A 65 -3.17 44.06 29.10
C SER A 65 -1.90 44.90 28.98
N GLN A 66 -1.13 44.98 30.07
CA GLN A 66 0.14 45.67 30.20
C GLN A 66 1.04 45.49 28.96
N GLU A 67 1.67 46.57 28.49
CA GLU A 67 2.67 46.52 27.42
C GLU A 67 3.77 45.51 27.79
N LYS A 68 3.80 44.36 27.12
CA LYS A 68 4.89 43.38 27.25
C LYS A 68 6.18 44.03 26.77
N LYS A 69 7.18 44.14 27.65
CA LYS A 69 8.56 44.48 27.26
C LYS A 69 9.00 43.54 26.14
N GLN A 70 9.39 44.07 24.98
CA GLN A 70 9.86 43.28 23.85
C GLN A 70 11.19 42.61 24.20
N ILE A 71 11.14 41.31 24.50
CA ILE A 71 12.33 40.47 24.69
C ILE A 71 12.87 40.12 23.29
N ARG A 72 14.20 40.06 23.14
CA ARG A 72 14.86 39.68 21.88
C ARG A 72 15.75 38.45 22.07
N ILE A 73 15.77 37.58 21.07
CA ILE A 73 16.55 36.34 21.05
C ILE A 73 17.83 36.56 20.26
N GLN A 74 19.00 36.22 20.82
CA GLN A 74 20.24 36.27 20.07
C GLN A 74 20.48 34.97 19.30
N CYS A 75 20.74 35.05 17.99
CA CYS A 75 21.08 33.88 17.19
C CYS A 75 22.47 33.34 17.58
N PRO A 76 22.60 32.04 17.89
CA PRO A 76 23.89 31.46 18.29
C PRO A 76 24.91 31.41 17.15
N GLU A 77 24.46 31.28 15.91
CA GLU A 77 25.34 31.17 14.74
C GLU A 77 25.90 32.51 14.26
N CYS A 78 25.07 33.57 14.25
CA CYS A 78 25.43 34.85 13.65
C CYS A 78 25.34 36.05 14.61
N GLY A 79 24.95 35.83 15.86
CA GLY A 79 24.85 36.89 16.87
C GLY A 79 23.71 37.90 16.67
N VAL A 80 22.93 37.79 15.59
CA VAL A 80 21.83 38.72 15.26
C VAL A 80 20.66 38.58 16.23
N LEU A 81 20.11 39.70 16.68
CA LEU A 81 18.93 39.75 17.56
C LEU A 81 17.63 39.59 16.74
N ASN A 82 16.83 38.59 17.09
CA ASN A 82 15.54 38.24 16.53
C ASN A 82 14.41 38.54 17.54
N GLN A 83 13.15 38.55 17.08
CA GLN A 83 11.98 38.69 17.97
C GLN A 83 11.81 37.44 18.85
N ASP A 84 11.13 37.59 19.98
CA ASP A 84 10.85 36.53 20.98
C ASP A 84 10.12 35.29 20.43
N ASN A 85 9.40 35.44 19.33
CA ASN A 85 8.67 34.37 18.65
C ASN A 85 9.33 33.88 17.35
N ALA A 86 10.58 34.26 17.09
CA ALA A 86 11.25 33.86 15.86
C ALA A 86 11.55 32.35 15.88
N VAL A 87 10.97 31.59 14.94
CA VAL A 87 11.26 30.16 14.72
C VAL A 87 12.55 29.98 13.91
N ARG A 88 12.93 31.00 13.13
CA ARG A 88 14.19 31.03 12.37
C ARG A 88 14.89 32.38 12.46
N CYS A 89 16.21 32.37 12.46
CA CYS A 89 17.01 33.57 12.37
C CYS A 89 16.78 34.24 11.00
N ARG A 90 16.45 35.53 11.01
CA ARG A 90 16.16 36.29 9.78
C ARG A 90 17.37 36.38 8.84
N TYR A 91 18.58 36.26 9.38
CA TYR A 91 19.81 36.42 8.62
C TYR A 91 20.36 35.08 8.12
N CYS A 92 20.75 34.18 9.02
CA CYS A 92 21.40 32.91 8.65
C CYS A 92 20.44 31.72 8.52
N ARG A 93 19.12 31.93 8.66
CA ARG A 93 18.07 30.89 8.60
C ARG A 93 18.16 29.79 9.65
N TYR A 94 19.06 29.89 10.64
CA TYR A 94 19.15 28.97 11.77
C TYR A 94 17.80 28.77 12.46
N GLU A 95 17.37 27.53 12.64
CA GLU A 95 16.12 27.16 13.33
C GLU A 95 16.32 27.16 14.85
N PHE A 96 15.51 27.94 15.55
CA PHE A 96 15.51 27.95 17.00
C PHE A 96 14.76 26.70 17.52
N PRO A 97 15.31 25.98 18.51
CA PRO A 97 14.64 24.80 19.07
C PRO A 97 13.32 25.19 19.76
N LEU A 98 12.28 24.39 19.56
CA LEU A 98 10.91 24.63 20.06
C LEU A 98 10.79 24.54 21.60
N THR A 99 11.77 23.96 22.27
CA THR A 99 11.87 23.89 23.74
C THR A 99 13.28 24.30 24.19
N PRO A 100 13.58 25.61 24.31
CA PRO A 100 14.88 26.07 24.75
C PRO A 100 15.06 25.86 26.27
N GLN A 101 16.26 25.49 26.71
CA GLN A 101 16.72 25.90 28.04
C GLN A 101 17.14 27.37 27.90
N GLU A 102 16.37 28.25 28.54
CA GLU A 102 16.57 29.69 28.48
C GLU A 102 17.43 30.14 29.65
N GLU A 103 18.54 30.84 29.36
CA GLU A 103 19.28 31.58 30.38
C GLU A 103 19.03 33.08 30.16
N TYR A 104 18.26 33.69 31.08
CA TYR A 104 17.94 35.11 31.04
C TYR A 104 19.03 35.93 31.72
N ASP A 105 19.61 36.89 31.00
CA ASP A 105 20.52 37.88 31.58
C ASP A 105 19.75 39.17 31.93
N PRO A 106 19.48 39.44 33.22
CA PRO A 106 18.73 40.61 33.65
C PRO A 106 19.46 41.94 33.39
N LYS A 107 20.79 41.94 33.16
CA LYS A 107 21.54 43.17 32.89
C LYS A 107 21.42 43.63 31.44
N THR A 108 21.30 42.68 30.51
CA THR A 108 21.24 42.96 29.07
C THR A 108 19.86 42.77 28.47
N ASN A 109 18.93 42.16 29.22
CA ASN A 109 17.56 41.86 28.82
C ASN A 109 17.49 40.96 27.57
N ILE A 110 18.46 40.05 27.43
CA ILE A 110 18.61 39.09 26.33
C ILE A 110 18.43 37.67 26.87
N ILE A 111 17.68 36.83 26.15
CA ILE A 111 17.63 35.39 26.38
C ILE A 111 18.70 34.73 25.52
N LYS A 112 19.63 34.02 26.16
CA LYS A 112 20.55 33.11 25.45
C LYS A 112 19.87 31.75 25.33
N ILE A 113 19.72 31.29 24.10
CA ILE A 113 19.28 29.93 23.81
C ILE A 113 20.52 29.04 23.82
N ILE A 114 20.59 28.13 24.78
CA ILE A 114 21.61 27.08 24.77
C ILE A 114 21.21 26.10 23.67
N PRO A 115 22.05 25.89 22.63
CA PRO A 115 21.77 24.89 21.63
C PRO A 115 21.75 23.51 22.31
N ILE A 116 20.58 22.89 22.37
CA ILE A 116 20.50 21.46 22.63
C ILE A 116 21.10 20.81 21.38
N THR A 117 22.33 20.31 21.46
CA THR A 117 22.85 19.40 20.44
C THR A 117 21.87 18.24 20.38
N PRO A 118 21.11 18.07 19.28
CA PRO A 118 20.03 17.10 19.29
C PRO A 118 20.65 15.71 19.24
N ARG A 119 20.26 14.82 20.16
CA ARG A 119 20.50 13.35 20.12
C ARG A 119 19.86 12.65 18.90
N LYS A 120 19.65 13.37 17.80
CA LYS A 120 18.94 12.90 16.59
C LYS A 120 19.74 11.81 15.87
N ALA A 121 21.06 12.00 15.76
CA ALA A 121 21.95 11.02 15.11
C ALA A 121 22.03 9.69 15.87
N GLU A 122 22.01 9.70 17.21
CA GLU A 122 21.97 8.47 18.02
C GLU A 122 20.62 7.74 17.87
N LYS A 123 19.50 8.47 17.93
CA LYS A 123 18.15 7.90 17.74
C LYS A 123 17.92 7.33 16.34
N ASP A 124 18.47 7.96 15.31
CA ASP A 124 18.35 7.46 13.93
C ASP A 124 19.19 6.19 13.74
N ASN A 125 20.37 6.11 14.33
CA ASN A 125 21.22 4.91 14.30
C ASN A 125 20.58 3.75 15.08
N ASP A 126 20.00 4.01 16.25
CA ASP A 126 19.25 3.00 17.02
C ASP A 126 18.04 2.47 16.26
N ARG A 127 17.33 3.36 15.55
CA ARG A 127 16.19 2.98 14.70
C ARG A 127 16.62 2.10 13.53
N GLU A 128 17.70 2.44 12.83
CA GLU A 128 18.21 1.62 11.73
C GLU A 128 18.72 0.25 12.19
N ASN A 129 19.34 0.20 13.37
CA ASN A 129 19.74 -1.04 14.01
C ASN A 129 18.54 -1.93 14.34
N LEU A 130 17.49 -1.35 14.94
CA LEU A 130 16.24 -2.08 15.24
C LEU A 130 15.57 -2.62 13.97
N ILE A 131 15.46 -1.81 12.91
CA ILE A 131 14.91 -2.26 11.62
C ILE A 131 15.72 -3.44 11.07
N THR A 132 17.05 -3.37 11.14
CA THR A 132 17.94 -4.42 10.66
C THR A 132 17.75 -5.71 11.46
N ILE A 133 17.67 -5.63 12.80
CA ILE A 133 17.42 -6.77 13.68
C ILE A 133 16.07 -7.42 13.36
N THR A 134 15.00 -6.63 13.23
CA THR A 134 13.66 -7.14 12.87
C THR A 134 13.68 -7.87 11.53
N ARG A 135 14.38 -7.33 10.52
CA ARG A 135 14.52 -7.99 9.20
C ARG A 135 15.27 -9.31 9.27
N MET A 136 16.33 -9.37 10.06
CA MET A 136 17.08 -10.62 10.28
C MET A 136 16.21 -11.66 10.99
N LYS A 137 15.40 -11.26 11.97
CA LYS A 137 14.42 -12.14 12.61
C LYS A 137 13.37 -12.66 11.61
N HIS A 138 12.82 -11.80 10.74
CA HIS A 138 11.90 -12.21 9.69
C HIS A 138 12.54 -13.22 8.72
N ALA A 139 13.77 -12.95 8.29
CA ALA A 139 14.53 -13.81 7.41
C ALA A 139 14.77 -15.19 8.02
N ASP A 140 15.15 -15.24 9.31
CA ASP A 140 15.33 -16.49 10.02
C ASP A 140 14.02 -17.28 10.13
N LYS A 141 12.90 -16.59 10.36
CA LYS A 141 11.59 -17.24 10.40
C LYS A 141 11.19 -17.90 9.10
N ALA A 142 11.58 -17.32 7.96
CA ALA A 142 11.30 -17.91 6.65
C ALA A 142 11.96 -19.28 6.47
N LYS A 143 13.13 -19.51 7.05
CA LYS A 143 13.87 -20.79 6.94
C LYS A 143 13.14 -21.97 7.57
N HIS A 144 12.17 -21.71 8.44
CA HIS A 144 11.38 -22.73 9.13
C HIS A 144 10.04 -23.03 8.44
N ILE A 145 9.73 -22.38 7.31
CA ILE A 145 8.54 -22.68 6.53
C ILE A 145 8.75 -24.00 5.77
N THR A 146 7.70 -24.80 5.64
CA THR A 146 7.71 -26.08 4.93
C THR A 146 7.02 -25.98 3.57
N ALA A 147 7.39 -26.87 2.63
CA ALA A 147 6.86 -26.91 1.25
C ALA A 147 5.44 -27.48 1.12
N ALA A 148 4.61 -27.37 2.16
CA ALA A 148 3.37 -28.11 2.29
C ALA A 148 2.40 -27.84 1.11
N GLY A 149 1.84 -28.92 0.55
CA GLY A 149 0.87 -28.85 -0.55
C GLY A 149 1.47 -28.34 -1.87
N THR A 150 2.76 -28.57 -2.12
CA THR A 150 3.41 -28.24 -3.40
C THR A 150 4.17 -29.43 -3.96
N ASN A 151 4.42 -29.43 -5.28
CA ASN A 151 5.28 -30.42 -5.94
C ASN A 151 6.75 -30.02 -6.04
N LEU A 152 7.20 -29.03 -5.25
CA LEU A 152 8.59 -28.60 -5.27
C LEU A 152 9.49 -29.68 -4.66
N THR A 153 10.59 -29.99 -5.35
CA THR A 153 11.63 -30.84 -4.76
C THR A 153 12.28 -30.14 -3.56
N PRO A 154 12.84 -30.88 -2.59
CA PRO A 154 13.54 -30.27 -1.46
C PRO A 154 14.59 -29.23 -1.88
N ASP A 155 15.36 -29.52 -2.93
CA ASP A 155 16.40 -28.62 -3.45
C ASP A 155 15.84 -27.32 -4.03
N ILE A 156 14.73 -27.40 -4.80
CA ILE A 156 14.09 -26.21 -5.37
C ILE A 156 13.46 -25.39 -4.25
N PHE A 157 12.76 -26.05 -3.32
CA PHE A 157 12.15 -25.38 -2.18
C PHE A 157 13.20 -24.65 -1.33
N GLN A 158 14.34 -25.29 -1.07
CA GLN A 158 15.44 -24.67 -0.34
C GLN A 158 15.93 -23.39 -1.02
N LYS A 159 16.13 -23.39 -2.34
CA LYS A 159 16.51 -22.18 -3.10
C LYS A 159 15.47 -21.07 -3.00
N VAL A 160 14.18 -21.43 -3.08
CA VAL A 160 13.06 -20.49 -2.93
C VAL A 160 13.09 -19.85 -1.54
N ILE A 161 13.26 -20.65 -0.49
CA ILE A 161 13.30 -20.18 0.91
C ILE A 161 14.54 -19.32 1.18
N GLU A 162 15.70 -19.68 0.64
CA GLU A 162 16.92 -18.88 0.74
C GLU A 162 16.75 -17.49 0.12
N GLU A 163 16.17 -17.42 -1.09
CA GLU A 163 15.91 -16.14 -1.76
C GLU A 163 14.85 -15.32 -1.01
N VAL A 164 13.78 -15.95 -0.50
CA VAL A 164 12.77 -15.28 0.34
C VAL A 164 13.41 -14.71 1.61
N SER A 165 14.22 -15.52 2.30
CA SER A 165 14.96 -15.11 3.51
C SER A 165 15.89 -13.93 3.20
N HIS A 166 16.63 -13.99 2.09
CA HIS A 166 17.53 -12.92 1.66
C HIS A 166 16.79 -11.62 1.35
N SER A 167 15.68 -11.70 0.62
CA SER A 167 14.83 -10.54 0.34
C SER A 167 14.24 -9.94 1.62
N LEU A 168 13.83 -10.75 2.59
CA LEU A 168 13.35 -10.27 3.90
C LEU A 168 14.45 -9.58 4.71
N ALA A 169 15.67 -10.12 4.73
CA ALA A 169 16.81 -9.53 5.44
C ALA A 169 17.16 -8.13 4.91
N LYS A 170 17.02 -7.92 3.60
CA LYS A 170 17.18 -6.61 2.97
C LYS A 170 15.97 -5.69 3.15
N GLY A 171 14.82 -6.25 3.51
CA GLY A 171 13.52 -5.61 3.44
C GLY A 171 13.22 -5.20 2.00
N GLU A 172 13.32 -6.11 1.04
CA GLU A 172 12.90 -5.87 -0.35
C GLU A 172 11.36 -5.90 -0.47
N ASN A 173 10.80 -5.13 -1.41
CA ASN A 173 9.39 -5.29 -1.79
C ASN A 173 9.18 -6.74 -2.32
N PRO A 174 8.13 -7.46 -1.89
CA PRO A 174 7.80 -8.78 -2.43
C PRO A 174 7.76 -8.86 -3.96
N LYS A 175 7.40 -7.79 -4.67
CA LYS A 175 7.44 -7.70 -6.14
C LYS A 175 8.85 -7.85 -6.73
N ASN A 176 9.88 -7.49 -5.97
CA ASN A 176 11.27 -7.49 -6.40
C ASN A 176 12.03 -8.76 -6.00
N CYS A 177 11.49 -9.56 -5.08
CA CYS A 177 12.08 -10.84 -4.72
C CYS A 177 12.07 -11.79 -5.93
N LYS A 178 13.16 -12.54 -6.12
CA LYS A 178 13.38 -13.38 -7.31
C LYS A 178 13.02 -14.84 -7.09
N ALA A 179 12.43 -15.20 -5.96
CA ALA A 179 12.15 -16.58 -5.61
C ALA A 179 11.29 -17.30 -6.67
N LYS A 180 10.35 -16.58 -7.28
CA LYS A 180 9.52 -17.05 -8.41
C LYS A 180 10.31 -17.59 -9.61
N ASN A 181 11.56 -17.14 -9.79
CA ASN A 181 12.41 -17.60 -10.89
C ASN A 181 12.97 -19.02 -10.67
N TYR A 182 12.97 -19.50 -9.42
CA TYR A 182 13.36 -20.87 -9.09
C TYR A 182 12.18 -21.84 -9.18
N ILE A 183 10.94 -21.34 -9.25
CA ILE A 183 9.73 -22.16 -9.30
C ILE A 183 9.49 -22.62 -10.75
N PRO A 184 9.39 -23.94 -11.03
CA PRO A 184 9.20 -24.45 -12.38
C PRO A 184 7.80 -24.17 -12.93
N ASP A 185 7.61 -24.20 -14.25
CA ASP A 185 6.31 -23.90 -14.89
C ASP A 185 5.22 -24.94 -14.59
N ASN A 186 5.59 -26.19 -14.29
CA ASN A 186 4.68 -27.24 -13.88
C ASN A 186 4.37 -27.22 -12.36
N PHE A 187 4.55 -26.08 -11.70
CA PHE A 187 4.32 -25.90 -10.27
C PHE A 187 2.85 -26.12 -9.87
N THR A 188 2.63 -27.01 -8.91
CA THR A 188 1.32 -27.22 -8.28
C THR A 188 1.34 -26.69 -6.85
N TRP A 189 0.18 -26.21 -6.40
CA TRP A 189 0.02 -25.68 -5.06
C TRP A 189 -1.42 -25.85 -4.61
N ASP A 190 -1.67 -26.90 -3.82
CA ASP A 190 -3.01 -27.37 -3.46
C ASP A 190 -3.83 -26.25 -2.80
N LYS A 191 -3.20 -25.50 -1.89
CA LYS A 191 -3.84 -24.37 -1.22
C LYS A 191 -4.30 -23.29 -2.20
N TYR A 192 -3.52 -23.00 -3.24
CA TYR A 192 -3.96 -22.05 -4.26
C TYR A 192 -5.16 -22.59 -5.03
N ASP A 193 -5.13 -23.87 -5.40
CA ASP A 193 -6.20 -24.48 -6.17
C ASP A 193 -7.51 -24.57 -5.36
N GLU A 194 -7.42 -24.82 -4.04
CA GLU A 194 -8.56 -24.73 -3.11
C GLU A 194 -9.15 -23.32 -3.05
N TRP A 195 -8.31 -22.29 -2.92
CA TRP A 195 -8.78 -20.90 -2.86
C TRP A 195 -9.30 -20.39 -4.20
N TYR A 196 -8.68 -20.79 -5.31
CA TYR A 196 -9.17 -20.50 -6.65
C TYR A 196 -10.61 -20.99 -6.79
N LYS A 197 -10.90 -22.22 -6.35
CA LYS A 197 -12.26 -22.76 -6.36
C LYS A 197 -13.22 -21.95 -5.49
N LYS A 198 -12.81 -21.55 -4.28
CA LYS A 198 -13.65 -20.72 -3.40
C LYS A 198 -13.99 -19.37 -4.04
N PHE A 199 -13.02 -18.71 -4.66
CA PHE A 199 -13.22 -17.43 -5.35
C PHE A 199 -14.08 -17.59 -6.61
N TYR A 200 -13.87 -18.67 -7.35
CA TYR A 200 -14.73 -19.05 -8.48
C TYR A 200 -16.20 -19.20 -8.03
N ASP A 201 -16.44 -20.00 -6.98
CA ASP A 201 -17.80 -20.27 -6.49
C ASP A 201 -18.47 -19.01 -5.89
N ALA A 202 -17.69 -18.11 -5.30
CA ALA A 202 -18.18 -16.86 -4.72
C ALA A 202 -18.36 -15.73 -5.74
N GLY A 203 -17.76 -15.83 -6.94
CA GLY A 203 -17.72 -14.73 -7.91
C GLY A 203 -16.95 -13.51 -7.41
N GLU A 204 -16.01 -13.71 -6.49
CA GLU A 204 -15.23 -12.65 -5.85
C GLU A 204 -13.74 -12.91 -6.03
N TRP A 205 -12.98 -11.89 -6.45
CA TRP A 205 -11.56 -12.01 -6.74
C TRP A 205 -10.76 -10.99 -5.94
N PRO A 206 -9.83 -11.43 -5.06
CA PRO A 206 -9.02 -10.51 -4.28
C PRO A 206 -7.98 -9.80 -5.15
N ALA A 207 -7.46 -8.68 -4.64
CA ALA A 207 -6.30 -8.03 -5.23
C ALA A 207 -5.12 -9.02 -5.39
N LEU A 208 -4.33 -8.88 -6.47
CA LEU A 208 -3.23 -9.76 -6.88
C LEU A 208 -3.64 -11.08 -7.58
N TRP A 209 -4.93 -11.32 -7.81
CA TRP A 209 -5.46 -12.47 -8.56
C TRP A 209 -6.02 -12.07 -9.93
N GLU A 210 -5.51 -10.99 -10.53
CA GLU A 210 -6.05 -10.42 -11.76
C GLU A 210 -5.90 -11.38 -12.95
N ALA A 211 -4.78 -12.10 -13.07
CA ALA A 211 -4.58 -13.06 -14.14
C ALA A 211 -5.45 -14.32 -13.99
N ALA A 212 -5.70 -14.75 -12.76
CA ALA A 212 -6.66 -15.81 -12.46
C ALA A 212 -8.08 -15.40 -12.86
N TYR A 213 -8.47 -14.17 -12.55
CA TYR A 213 -9.76 -13.60 -12.97
C TYR A 213 -9.85 -13.49 -14.50
N ASP A 214 -8.82 -12.96 -15.18
CA ASP A 214 -8.80 -12.85 -16.66
C ASP A 214 -8.99 -14.21 -17.32
N TYR A 215 -8.34 -15.26 -16.78
CA TYR A 215 -8.49 -16.62 -17.27
C TYR A 215 -9.91 -17.16 -17.05
N PHE A 216 -10.46 -16.97 -15.85
CA PHE A 216 -11.84 -17.34 -15.51
C PHE A 216 -12.87 -16.62 -16.39
N ALA A 217 -12.79 -15.29 -16.50
CA ALA A 217 -13.70 -14.48 -17.29
C ALA A 217 -13.69 -14.91 -18.75
N PHE A 218 -12.49 -15.19 -19.29
CA PHE A 218 -12.38 -15.75 -20.63
C PHE A 218 -13.05 -17.12 -20.76
N GLU A 219 -12.86 -18.05 -19.82
CA GLU A 219 -13.54 -19.35 -19.88
C GLU A 219 -15.07 -19.22 -19.84
N MET A 220 -15.60 -18.27 -19.08
CA MET A 220 -17.04 -18.01 -18.97
C MET A 220 -17.64 -17.34 -20.21
N GLU A 221 -16.94 -16.40 -20.82
CA GLU A 221 -17.47 -15.59 -21.92
C GLU A 221 -17.12 -16.16 -23.30
N CYS A 222 -16.14 -17.08 -23.38
CA CYS A 222 -15.56 -17.47 -24.66
C CYS A 222 -16.55 -18.10 -25.64
N GLU A 223 -17.60 -18.79 -25.17
CA GLU A 223 -18.59 -19.45 -26.04
C GLU A 223 -19.32 -18.44 -26.92
N ASP A 224 -19.57 -17.24 -26.41
CA ASP A 224 -20.32 -16.19 -27.09
C ASP A 224 -19.44 -15.29 -27.98
N LEU A 225 -18.11 -15.39 -27.86
CA LEU A 225 -17.18 -14.57 -28.65
C LEU A 225 -17.10 -15.01 -30.11
N SER A 226 -17.26 -14.04 -31.01
CA SER A 226 -16.98 -14.18 -32.43
C SER A 226 -15.47 -14.31 -32.72
N ILE A 227 -15.11 -14.83 -33.89
CA ILE A 227 -13.70 -14.91 -34.32
C ILE A 227 -13.03 -13.53 -34.28
N ASN A 228 -13.73 -12.48 -34.67
CA ASN A 228 -13.20 -11.11 -34.62
C ASN A 228 -12.85 -10.70 -33.18
N GLU A 229 -13.75 -10.94 -32.23
CA GLU A 229 -13.53 -10.63 -30.82
C GLU A 229 -12.37 -11.44 -30.22
N LEU A 230 -12.26 -12.73 -30.58
CA LEU A 230 -11.12 -13.55 -30.18
C LEU A 230 -9.79 -13.01 -30.75
N LEU A 231 -9.76 -12.59 -32.01
CA LEU A 231 -8.57 -11.97 -32.61
C LEU A 231 -8.19 -10.64 -31.93
N HIS A 232 -9.14 -9.94 -31.30
CA HIS A 232 -8.86 -8.74 -30.51
C HIS A 232 -8.07 -9.02 -29.23
N GLN A 233 -8.22 -10.22 -28.66
CA GLN A 233 -7.51 -10.64 -27.45
C GLN A 233 -6.03 -10.97 -27.69
N LEU A 234 -5.67 -11.37 -28.91
CA LEU A 234 -4.29 -11.70 -29.26
C LEU A 234 -3.44 -10.43 -29.44
N ASP A 235 -2.17 -10.50 -29.03
CA ASP A 235 -1.21 -9.43 -29.33
C ASP A 235 -0.72 -9.49 -30.79
N LYS A 236 0.10 -8.51 -31.18
CA LYS A 236 0.61 -8.43 -32.55
C LYS A 236 1.44 -9.67 -32.94
N ASN A 237 2.30 -10.17 -32.06
CA ASN A 237 3.17 -11.29 -32.36
C ASN A 237 2.35 -12.58 -32.49
N GLU A 238 1.37 -12.76 -31.61
CA GLU A 238 0.47 -13.91 -31.66
C GLU A 238 -0.36 -13.94 -32.93
N LEU A 239 -0.81 -12.78 -33.40
CA LEU A 239 -1.52 -12.61 -34.67
C LEU A 239 -0.62 -12.88 -35.88
N LEU A 240 0.66 -12.52 -35.82
CA LEU A 240 1.62 -12.84 -36.88
C LEU A 240 1.84 -14.34 -37.01
N LEU A 241 2.04 -15.04 -35.89
CA LEU A 241 2.17 -16.51 -35.87
C LEU A 241 0.90 -17.18 -36.43
N LEU A 242 -0.28 -16.66 -36.07
CA LEU A 242 -1.54 -17.15 -36.62
C LEU A 242 -1.64 -16.89 -38.13
N ALA A 243 -1.26 -15.70 -38.60
CA ALA A 243 -1.26 -15.36 -40.02
C ALA A 243 -0.31 -16.25 -40.84
N GLU A 244 0.84 -16.62 -40.28
CA GLU A 244 1.76 -17.59 -40.88
C GLU A 244 1.12 -18.99 -40.98
N GLN A 245 0.45 -19.45 -39.92
CA GLN A 245 -0.29 -20.72 -39.91
C GLN A 245 -1.38 -20.77 -41.00
N PHE A 246 -2.06 -19.64 -41.26
CA PHE A 246 -3.04 -19.51 -42.34
C PHE A 246 -2.43 -19.11 -43.70
N ASN A 247 -1.10 -19.22 -43.87
CA ASN A 247 -0.37 -18.97 -45.11
C ASN A 247 -0.53 -17.54 -45.69
N ILE A 248 -0.70 -16.53 -44.83
CA ILE A 248 -0.84 -15.12 -45.25
C ILE A 248 0.55 -14.48 -45.45
N LYS A 249 1.11 -14.65 -46.65
CA LYS A 249 2.51 -14.33 -47.01
C LYS A 249 2.99 -12.86 -46.89
N LYS A 250 2.11 -11.88 -46.63
CA LYS A 250 2.40 -10.43 -46.79
C LYS A 250 2.21 -9.57 -45.54
N VAL A 251 2.11 -10.19 -44.36
CA VAL A 251 1.78 -9.46 -43.13
C VAL A 251 3.03 -9.23 -42.28
N THR A 252 4.12 -8.70 -42.83
CA THR A 252 5.28 -8.33 -42.01
C THR A 252 5.10 -6.96 -41.38
N SER A 253 5.38 -6.85 -40.08
CA SER A 253 5.45 -5.62 -39.24
C SER A 253 4.31 -4.58 -39.30
N LYS A 254 3.22 -4.85 -40.02
CA LYS A 254 2.04 -3.96 -40.14
C LYS A 254 1.30 -3.76 -38.80
N SER A 255 0.35 -2.83 -38.78
CA SER A 255 -0.46 -2.55 -37.58
C SER A 255 -1.24 -3.79 -37.14
N LYS A 256 -1.53 -3.91 -35.84
CA LYS A 256 -2.36 -4.98 -35.26
C LYS A 256 -3.66 -5.15 -36.05
N LYS A 257 -4.35 -4.04 -36.30
CA LYS A 257 -5.60 -3.98 -37.07
C LYS A 257 -5.46 -4.56 -38.47
N PHE A 258 -4.39 -4.21 -39.20
CA PHE A 258 -4.19 -4.75 -40.55
C PHE A 258 -4.03 -6.28 -40.55
N ILE A 259 -3.33 -6.83 -39.54
CA ILE A 259 -3.16 -8.28 -39.41
C ILE A 259 -4.51 -8.95 -39.15
N GLN A 260 -5.31 -8.37 -38.25
CA GLN A 260 -6.67 -8.84 -37.95
C GLN A 260 -7.57 -8.82 -39.19
N ASP A 261 -7.63 -7.69 -39.91
CA ASP A 261 -8.41 -7.55 -41.13
C ASP A 261 -7.97 -8.58 -42.20
N SER A 262 -6.66 -8.84 -42.30
CA SER A 262 -6.13 -9.84 -43.23
C SER A 262 -6.55 -11.27 -42.86
N LEU A 263 -6.56 -11.60 -41.57
CA LEU A 263 -7.05 -12.89 -41.06
C LEU A 263 -8.54 -13.06 -41.31
N LEU A 264 -9.35 -12.02 -41.04
CA LEU A 264 -10.80 -12.04 -41.25
C LEU A 264 -11.20 -12.18 -42.73
N ASN A 265 -10.35 -11.76 -43.67
CA ASN A 265 -10.59 -11.96 -45.10
C ASN A 265 -10.41 -13.42 -45.55
N VAL A 266 -9.69 -14.23 -44.77
CA VAL A 266 -9.38 -15.63 -45.10
C VAL A 266 -10.23 -16.59 -44.27
N ILE A 267 -10.48 -16.25 -43.01
CA ILE A 267 -11.21 -17.08 -42.06
C ILE A 267 -12.71 -16.83 -42.21
N LYS A 268 -13.49 -17.91 -42.39
CA LYS A 268 -14.96 -17.78 -42.43
C LYS A 268 -15.49 -17.48 -41.03
N PRO A 269 -16.49 -16.59 -40.87
CA PRO A 269 -17.04 -16.22 -39.55
C PRO A 269 -17.51 -17.41 -38.70
N ASP A 270 -18.06 -18.44 -39.34
CA ASP A 270 -18.63 -19.63 -38.68
C ASP A 270 -17.67 -20.84 -38.66
N ASP A 271 -16.39 -20.63 -38.94
CA ASP A 271 -15.39 -21.70 -38.94
C ASP A 271 -15.06 -22.15 -37.51
N LYS A 272 -15.74 -23.21 -37.07
CA LYS A 272 -15.55 -23.81 -35.74
C LYS A 272 -14.13 -24.31 -35.50
N GLU A 273 -13.47 -24.84 -36.51
CA GLU A 273 -12.11 -25.39 -36.36
C GLU A 273 -11.12 -24.24 -36.12
N THR A 274 -11.17 -23.21 -36.96
CA THR A 274 -10.33 -22.01 -36.77
C THR A 274 -10.64 -21.31 -35.46
N ARG A 275 -11.92 -21.18 -35.08
CA ARG A 275 -12.32 -20.62 -33.80
C ARG A 275 -11.68 -21.39 -32.63
N ASN A 276 -11.69 -22.71 -32.67
CA ASN A 276 -11.10 -23.56 -31.63
C ASN A 276 -9.57 -23.44 -31.55
N ILE A 277 -8.89 -23.23 -32.69
CA ILE A 277 -7.45 -22.95 -32.73
C ILE A 277 -7.14 -21.62 -32.02
N ILE A 278 -7.87 -20.55 -32.36
CA ILE A 278 -7.69 -19.22 -31.75
C ILE A 278 -8.01 -19.26 -30.26
N TYR A 279 -9.12 -19.91 -29.89
CA TYR A 279 -9.53 -20.12 -28.51
C TYR A 279 -8.42 -20.80 -27.69
N SER A 280 -7.91 -21.95 -28.17
CA SER A 280 -6.87 -22.71 -27.48
C SER A 280 -5.62 -21.85 -27.25
N LYS A 281 -5.24 -21.04 -28.25
CA LYS A 281 -4.09 -20.13 -28.14
C LYS A 281 -4.28 -19.05 -27.08
N ILE A 282 -5.46 -18.41 -27.04
CA ILE A 282 -5.77 -17.41 -26.00
C ILE A 282 -5.76 -18.06 -24.61
N LYS A 283 -6.39 -19.24 -24.50
CA LYS A 283 -6.45 -20.03 -23.27
C LYS A 283 -5.06 -20.34 -22.74
N GLU A 284 -4.16 -20.82 -23.60
CA GLU A 284 -2.76 -21.10 -23.25
C GLU A 284 -2.02 -19.84 -22.75
N LEU A 285 -2.21 -18.70 -23.42
CA LEU A 285 -1.58 -17.43 -23.03
C LEU A 285 -2.07 -16.92 -21.66
N LEU A 286 -3.38 -16.99 -21.43
CA LEU A 286 -3.99 -16.60 -20.15
C LEU A 286 -3.59 -17.57 -19.04
N TYR A 287 -3.60 -18.88 -19.32
CA TYR A 287 -3.13 -19.89 -18.37
C TYR A 287 -1.66 -19.65 -17.99
N ALA A 288 -0.79 -19.35 -18.95
CA ALA A 288 0.61 -19.02 -18.69
C ALA A 288 0.75 -17.75 -17.83
N LYS A 289 -0.13 -16.74 -17.99
CA LYS A 289 -0.17 -15.57 -17.10
C LYS A 289 -0.59 -15.97 -15.68
N MET A 290 -1.64 -16.76 -15.54
CA MET A 290 -2.12 -17.27 -14.25
C MET A 290 -1.04 -18.08 -13.53
N ILE A 291 -0.27 -18.92 -14.23
CA ILE A 291 0.86 -19.65 -13.63
C ILE A 291 1.94 -18.70 -13.13
N ARG A 292 2.30 -17.65 -13.89
CA ARG A 292 3.27 -16.64 -13.42
C ARG A 292 2.77 -15.91 -12.17
N GLU A 293 1.48 -15.60 -12.12
CA GLU A 293 0.83 -15.01 -10.95
C GLU A 293 0.83 -15.97 -9.75
N LYS A 294 0.47 -17.23 -9.94
CA LYS A 294 0.50 -18.29 -8.91
C LYS A 294 1.89 -18.40 -8.26
N LYS A 295 2.96 -18.34 -9.05
CA LYS A 295 4.36 -18.31 -8.55
C LYS A 295 4.65 -17.06 -7.72
N TYR A 296 4.19 -15.91 -8.17
CA TYR A 296 4.33 -14.65 -7.45
C TYR A 296 3.57 -14.66 -6.11
N LEU A 297 2.33 -15.15 -6.12
CA LEU A 297 1.50 -15.29 -4.94
C LEU A 297 2.12 -16.26 -3.93
N TYR A 298 2.74 -17.34 -4.40
CA TYR A 298 3.46 -18.28 -3.52
C TYR A 298 4.60 -17.59 -2.78
N GLN A 299 5.48 -16.89 -3.52
CA GLN A 299 6.56 -16.09 -2.93
C GLN A 299 6.04 -15.06 -1.91
N HIS A 300 5.01 -14.29 -2.29
CA HIS A 300 4.40 -13.30 -1.39
C HIS A 300 3.85 -13.95 -0.11
N THR A 301 3.22 -15.11 -0.26
CA THR A 301 2.64 -15.88 0.85
C THR A 301 3.72 -16.32 1.82
N LEU A 302 4.85 -16.86 1.34
CA LEU A 302 5.98 -17.24 2.19
C LEU A 302 6.53 -16.04 2.99
N MET A 303 6.71 -14.90 2.33
CA MET A 303 7.16 -13.66 2.99
C MET A 303 6.17 -13.18 4.06
N SER A 304 4.87 -13.21 3.75
CA SER A 304 3.80 -12.81 4.68
C SER A 304 3.76 -13.71 5.90
N ILE A 305 3.80 -15.03 5.71
CA ILE A 305 3.83 -16.01 6.81
C ILE A 305 5.03 -15.76 7.72
N ALA A 306 6.22 -15.59 7.17
CA ALA A 306 7.44 -15.33 7.95
C ALA A 306 7.31 -14.05 8.79
N SER A 307 6.93 -12.94 8.16
CA SER A 307 6.83 -11.64 8.83
C SER A 307 5.73 -11.62 9.91
N GLN A 308 4.54 -12.16 9.62
CA GLN A 308 3.42 -12.17 10.56
C GLN A 308 3.68 -13.13 11.72
N THR A 309 4.32 -14.29 11.47
CA THR A 309 4.70 -15.22 12.53
C THR A 309 5.73 -14.59 13.47
N GLN A 310 6.76 -13.94 12.92
CA GLN A 310 7.76 -13.27 13.75
C GLN A 310 7.16 -12.10 14.55
N LYS A 311 6.29 -11.30 13.93
CA LYS A 311 5.55 -10.23 14.61
C LYS A 311 4.77 -10.74 15.81
N ARG A 312 4.05 -11.87 15.64
CA ARG A 312 3.30 -12.51 16.73
C ARG A 312 4.24 -12.96 17.86
N ASP A 313 5.36 -13.57 17.51
CA ASP A 313 6.33 -14.08 18.47
C ASP A 313 7.01 -12.94 19.25
N ASP A 314 7.42 -11.87 18.56
CA ASP A 314 7.95 -10.64 19.19
C ASP A 314 6.91 -10.04 20.15
N TRP A 315 5.64 -9.97 19.77
CA TRP A 315 4.59 -9.43 20.64
C TRP A 315 4.29 -10.31 21.85
N LYS A 316 4.38 -11.63 21.67
CA LYS A 316 4.28 -12.59 22.77
C LYS A 316 5.45 -12.43 23.76
N GLU A 317 6.66 -12.17 23.27
CA GLU A 317 7.83 -11.86 24.10
C GLU A 317 7.66 -10.54 24.87
N ASN A 318 6.80 -9.63 24.39
CA ASN A 318 6.46 -8.36 25.04
C ASN A 318 5.12 -8.42 25.80
N ASP A 319 4.72 -9.62 26.25
CA ASP A 319 3.51 -9.85 27.06
C ASP A 319 2.18 -9.37 26.45
N VAL A 320 2.12 -9.19 25.13
CA VAL A 320 0.86 -8.87 24.44
C VAL A 320 -0.03 -10.12 24.43
N THR A 321 -1.19 -10.03 25.08
CA THR A 321 -2.11 -11.17 25.20
C THR A 321 -3.26 -11.15 24.20
N LYS A 322 -3.70 -9.95 23.79
CA LYS A 322 -4.79 -9.74 22.83
C LYS A 322 -4.33 -8.91 21.65
N VAL A 323 -4.82 -9.30 20.47
CA VAL A 323 -4.54 -8.66 19.19
C VAL A 323 -5.80 -8.63 18.37
N GLU A 324 -5.88 -7.70 17.44
CA GLU A 324 -7.01 -7.55 16.55
C GLU A 324 -6.59 -7.94 15.13
N PHE A 325 -7.26 -8.92 14.53
CA PHE A 325 -7.14 -9.16 13.11
C PHE A 325 -7.88 -8.04 12.39
N SER A 326 -7.13 -7.23 11.64
CA SER A 326 -7.65 -6.05 10.95
C SER A 326 -7.50 -6.27 9.44
N PRO A 327 -8.54 -6.79 8.77
CA PRO A 327 -8.50 -6.99 7.34
C PRO A 327 -8.22 -5.68 6.60
N ALA A 328 -7.46 -5.76 5.50
CA ALA A 328 -7.22 -4.61 4.62
C ALA A 328 -8.54 -4.02 4.10
N LEU A 329 -8.53 -2.77 3.63
CA LEU A 329 -9.76 -2.12 3.18
C LEU A 329 -10.35 -2.76 1.93
N ASP A 330 -9.49 -3.26 1.06
CA ASP A 330 -9.81 -3.99 -0.17
C ASP A 330 -9.76 -5.52 0.03
N THR A 331 -9.95 -5.97 1.27
CA THR A 331 -9.96 -7.39 1.60
C THR A 331 -11.16 -8.11 0.96
N CYS A 332 -11.05 -9.43 0.80
CA CYS A 332 -12.18 -10.25 0.38
C CYS A 332 -13.12 -10.59 1.55
N SER A 333 -14.37 -10.93 1.23
CA SER A 333 -15.41 -11.31 2.21
C SER A 333 -14.94 -12.38 3.20
N PHE A 334 -14.22 -13.40 2.73
CA PHE A 334 -13.66 -14.45 3.58
C PHE A 334 -12.70 -13.92 4.65
N CYS A 335 -11.94 -12.88 4.35
CA CYS A 335 -11.06 -12.25 5.33
C CYS A 335 -11.81 -11.26 6.22
N GLU A 336 -12.91 -10.67 5.75
CA GLU A 336 -13.79 -9.87 6.60
C GLU A 336 -14.41 -10.70 7.72
N GLU A 337 -14.80 -11.95 7.43
CA GLU A 337 -15.33 -12.89 8.43
C GLU A 337 -14.30 -13.26 9.52
N LEU A 338 -13.00 -13.12 9.22
CA LEU A 338 -11.91 -13.32 10.19
C LEU A 338 -11.60 -12.06 11.01
N SER A 339 -12.30 -10.95 10.78
CA SER A 339 -12.11 -9.72 11.56
C SER A 339 -12.51 -9.93 13.01
N GLY A 340 -11.67 -9.48 13.95
CA GLY A 340 -12.02 -9.55 15.37
C GLY A 340 -10.82 -9.54 16.30
N VAL A 341 -11.11 -9.61 17.60
CA VAL A 341 -10.11 -9.67 18.66
C VAL A 341 -9.83 -11.13 19.02
N TYR A 342 -8.55 -11.49 19.01
CA TYR A 342 -8.06 -12.83 19.29
C TYR A 342 -7.07 -12.78 20.45
N THR A 343 -6.89 -13.93 21.11
CA THR A 343 -5.67 -14.14 21.89
C THR A 343 -4.49 -14.25 20.94
N ILE A 344 -3.31 -13.76 21.34
CA ILE A 344 -2.10 -13.74 20.50
C ILE A 344 -1.76 -15.11 19.91
N ASN A 345 -2.08 -16.21 20.60
CA ASN A 345 -1.80 -17.57 20.14
C ASN A 345 -2.82 -18.10 19.11
N LYS A 346 -3.98 -17.45 18.96
CA LYS A 346 -5.08 -17.86 18.09
C LYS A 346 -5.35 -16.90 16.93
N ILE A 347 -4.54 -15.85 16.78
CA ILE A 347 -4.68 -14.87 15.72
C ILE A 347 -4.46 -15.50 14.33
N PRO A 348 -5.32 -15.22 13.33
CA PRO A 348 -5.08 -15.66 11.96
C PRO A 348 -3.78 -15.05 11.40
N ILE A 349 -2.97 -15.89 10.77
CA ILE A 349 -1.72 -15.50 10.10
C ILE A 349 -1.97 -15.39 8.60
N SER A 350 -1.72 -14.21 8.06
CA SER A 350 -1.89 -13.93 6.63
C SER A 350 -1.06 -14.87 5.76
N GLY A 351 -1.69 -15.40 4.71
CA GLY A 351 -1.11 -16.39 3.82
C GLY A 351 -1.09 -17.82 4.39
N LYS A 352 -1.18 -18.01 5.71
CA LYS A 352 -1.30 -19.33 6.36
C LYS A 352 -2.77 -19.72 6.59
N ASP A 353 -3.52 -18.84 7.23
CA ASP A 353 -4.92 -19.04 7.59
C ASP A 353 -5.87 -18.29 6.62
N THR A 354 -5.31 -17.41 5.78
CA THR A 354 -6.02 -16.69 4.72
C THR A 354 -5.60 -17.16 3.32
N HIS A 355 -6.18 -16.57 2.28
CA HIS A 355 -5.89 -16.88 0.89
C HIS A 355 -4.42 -16.57 0.48
N PRO A 356 -3.89 -17.23 -0.56
CA PRO A 356 -2.62 -16.85 -1.16
C PRO A 356 -2.55 -15.37 -1.54
N GLY A 357 -1.41 -14.75 -1.26
CA GLY A 357 -1.17 -13.33 -1.56
C GLY A 357 -1.93 -12.35 -0.64
N CYS A 358 -2.64 -12.83 0.38
CA CYS A 358 -3.36 -11.97 1.30
C CYS A 358 -2.44 -10.92 1.93
N ARG A 359 -2.94 -9.69 2.03
CA ARG A 359 -2.23 -8.52 2.57
C ARG A 359 -2.75 -8.08 3.94
N CYS A 360 -3.72 -8.80 4.49
CA CYS A 360 -4.24 -8.55 5.83
C CYS A 360 -3.15 -8.74 6.88
N SER A 361 -3.29 -8.06 8.02
CA SER A 361 -2.39 -8.16 9.17
C SER A 361 -3.20 -7.99 10.45
N PHE A 362 -2.54 -8.15 11.59
CA PHE A 362 -3.14 -7.93 12.90
C PHE A 362 -2.42 -6.80 13.65
N SER A 363 -3.15 -6.03 14.45
CA SER A 363 -2.66 -4.94 15.30
C SER A 363 -2.74 -5.34 16.79
N THR A 364 -2.05 -4.60 17.65
CA THR A 364 -2.31 -4.68 19.10
C THR A 364 -3.73 -4.16 19.36
N HIS A 365 -4.49 -4.86 20.20
CA HIS A 365 -5.83 -4.40 20.56
C HIS A 365 -5.72 -3.34 21.68
N ASP A 366 -6.30 -2.15 21.45
CA ASP A 366 -6.47 -1.15 22.51
C ASP A 366 -7.80 -1.40 23.23
N GLU A 367 -7.73 -1.88 24.47
CA GLU A 367 -8.92 -2.16 25.28
C GLU A 367 -9.72 -0.89 25.62
N ASN A 368 -9.15 0.31 25.43
CA ASN A 368 -9.83 1.58 25.67
C ASN A 368 -10.54 2.14 24.41
N SER A 369 -10.31 1.55 23.23
CA SER A 369 -11.03 1.97 22.03
C SER A 369 -12.39 1.29 21.96
N ASN A 370 -13.43 2.11 21.76
CA ASN A 370 -14.79 1.62 21.48
C ASN A 370 -14.98 1.26 20.00
N MET A 371 -13.95 1.46 19.16
CA MET A 371 -13.98 1.16 17.74
C MET A 371 -12.90 0.14 17.38
N SER A 372 -13.22 -0.73 16.43
CA SER A 372 -12.23 -1.65 15.87
C SER A 372 -11.18 -0.85 15.09
N SER A 373 -9.93 -1.33 15.03
CA SER A 373 -8.88 -0.69 14.23
C SER A 373 -9.31 -0.53 12.76
N ARG A 374 -10.12 -1.48 12.24
CA ARG A 374 -10.70 -1.41 10.89
C ARG A 374 -11.75 -0.31 10.77
N ASP A 375 -12.64 -0.16 11.75
CA ASP A 375 -13.68 0.87 11.71
C ASP A 375 -13.10 2.26 11.86
N GLU A 376 -12.05 2.41 12.69
CA GLU A 376 -11.27 3.65 12.73
C GLU A 376 -10.64 3.92 11.35
N LEU A 377 -10.04 2.91 10.72
CA LEU A 377 -9.49 3.04 9.38
C LEU A 377 -10.57 3.44 8.36
N LYS A 378 -11.72 2.76 8.34
CA LYS A 378 -12.85 3.09 7.45
C LYS A 378 -13.40 4.48 7.70
N ALA A 379 -13.60 4.85 8.96
CA ALA A 379 -14.15 6.13 9.37
C ALA A 379 -13.25 7.26 8.89
N ARG A 380 -11.93 7.16 9.10
CA ARG A 380 -11.08 8.24 8.59
C ARG A 380 -11.01 8.24 7.06
N TYR A 381 -11.12 7.08 6.38
CA TYR A 381 -11.15 7.03 4.89
C TYR A 381 -12.39 7.75 4.36
N ALA A 382 -13.55 7.48 4.96
CA ALA A 382 -14.80 8.14 4.64
C ALA A 382 -14.76 9.65 4.93
N SER A 383 -14.09 10.06 6.00
CA SER A 383 -13.94 11.48 6.35
C SER A 383 -12.96 12.26 5.47
N GLY A 384 -12.21 11.58 4.59
CA GLY A 384 -11.17 12.21 3.76
C GLY A 384 -9.86 12.48 4.50
N GLU A 385 -9.72 11.99 5.73
CA GLU A 385 -8.48 12.10 6.53
C GLU A 385 -7.34 11.23 5.97
N PHE A 386 -7.65 10.24 5.11
CA PHE A 386 -6.64 9.36 4.51
C PHE A 386 -6.10 9.86 3.17
N PRO A 387 -4.81 9.59 2.92
CA PRO A 387 -4.13 10.06 1.75
C PRO A 387 -4.36 9.12 0.58
N MET A 388 -4.11 9.70 -0.57
CA MET A 388 -4.49 9.26 -1.89
C MET A 388 -4.49 7.75 -2.19
N LYS A 389 -5.51 7.27 -2.92
CA LYS A 389 -5.53 5.96 -3.62
C LYS A 389 -4.93 6.09 -5.03
N ARG A 390 -4.57 4.97 -5.68
CA ARG A 390 -4.21 4.95 -7.12
C ARG A 390 -5.48 4.83 -7.95
N CYS A 391 -5.66 5.69 -8.92
CA CYS A 391 -6.70 5.54 -9.93
C CYS A 391 -6.52 4.21 -10.69
N PRO A 392 -7.52 3.33 -10.77
CA PRO A 392 -7.41 2.06 -11.50
C PRO A 392 -7.22 2.28 -13.01
N HIS A 393 -7.67 3.42 -13.54
CA HIS A 393 -7.58 3.72 -14.97
C HIS A 393 -6.27 4.37 -15.41
N CYS A 394 -5.67 5.22 -14.57
CA CYS A 394 -4.50 6.01 -14.98
C CYS A 394 -3.33 5.92 -14.00
N SER A 395 -3.47 5.14 -12.93
CA SER A 395 -2.44 4.89 -11.92
C SER A 395 -1.91 6.15 -11.24
N LYS A 396 -2.61 7.29 -11.31
CA LYS A 396 -2.24 8.52 -10.59
C LYS A 396 -2.83 8.51 -9.18
N TRP A 397 -2.13 9.14 -8.24
CA TRP A 397 -2.62 9.31 -6.87
C TRP A 397 -3.74 10.34 -6.82
N ILE A 398 -4.86 9.97 -6.21
CA ILE A 398 -6.09 10.76 -6.05
C ILE A 398 -6.65 10.60 -4.63
N GLU A 399 -7.39 11.55 -4.08
CA GLU A 399 -7.93 11.46 -2.71
C GLU A 399 -8.62 10.11 -2.43
N GLY A 400 -8.44 9.54 -1.23
CA GLY A 400 -8.94 8.21 -0.90
C GLY A 400 -10.47 8.09 -1.05
N ASN A 401 -11.19 9.16 -0.71
CA ASN A 401 -12.64 9.28 -0.85
C ASN A 401 -13.10 9.80 -2.23
N ALA A 402 -12.19 10.02 -3.19
CA ALA A 402 -12.59 10.53 -4.49
C ALA A 402 -13.49 9.50 -5.21
N LEU A 403 -14.69 9.96 -5.56
CA LEU A 403 -15.64 9.23 -6.41
C LEU A 403 -15.25 9.31 -7.89
N GLU A 404 -14.42 10.29 -8.27
CA GLU A 404 -13.97 10.51 -9.64
C GLU A 404 -12.47 10.89 -9.66
N CYS A 405 -11.75 10.40 -10.67
CA CYS A 405 -10.36 10.77 -10.87
C CYS A 405 -10.21 12.20 -11.38
N ARG A 406 -9.65 13.12 -10.59
CA ARG A 406 -9.28 14.46 -11.08
C ARG A 406 -8.27 14.49 -12.25
N HIS A 407 -7.61 13.36 -12.55
CA HIS A 407 -6.62 13.27 -13.63
C HIS A 407 -7.21 12.71 -14.94
N CYS A 408 -8.19 11.82 -14.87
CA CYS A 408 -8.77 11.19 -16.06
C CYS A 408 -10.29 11.30 -16.16
N ASN A 409 -10.95 11.97 -15.21
CA ASN A 409 -12.39 12.20 -15.11
C ASN A 409 -13.22 10.92 -15.24
N LYS A 410 -12.69 9.80 -14.72
CA LYS A 410 -13.39 8.52 -14.63
C LYS A 410 -13.82 8.27 -13.21
N VAL A 411 -15.05 7.79 -13.05
CA VAL A 411 -15.61 7.33 -11.78
C VAL A 411 -14.79 6.15 -11.27
N MET A 412 -14.50 6.15 -9.97
CA MET A 412 -13.56 5.24 -9.29
C MET A 412 -14.14 3.89 -8.94
#